data_AF-A0A2H0WR68-F1
#
_entry.id   AF-A0A2H0WR68-F1
#
_cell.length_a   1.000
_cell.length_b   1.000
_cell.length_c   1.000
_cell.angle_alpha   90.00
_cell.angle_beta   90.00
_cell.angle_gamma   90.00
#
_symmetry.space_group_name_H-M   'P 1'
#
loop_
_entity.id
_entity.type
_entity.pdbx_description
1 polymer ?
#
loop_
_entity_poly.entity_id
_entity_poly.type
_entity_poly.pdbx_seq_one_letter_code
_entity_poly.pdbx_strand_id
1 'polypeptide(L)' 'MKTNHKVIIGNSRNMAELKNNSVHLVITSPPYWQLKDYGSSDQIGFNDSYENYINNLNLVW' A
#
# COMPACT_ATOMS: atom_id res chain seq x y z
N MET A 1 -23.21 18.72 -4.91
CA MET A 1 -23.44 17.32 -4.48
C MET A 1 -22.56 17.06 -3.25
N LYS A 2 -23.07 16.44 -2.18
CA LYS A 2 -22.26 16.13 -0.98
C LYS A 2 -21.62 14.75 -1.14
N THR A 3 -20.34 14.61 -0.81
CA THR A 3 -19.58 13.35 -0.88
C THR A 3 -19.05 12.96 0.50
N ASN A 4 -18.74 11.68 0.69
CA ASN A 4 -18.11 11.16 1.91
C ASN A 4 -16.68 10.70 1.57
N HIS A 5 -15.70 11.13 2.37
CA HIS A 5 -14.28 10.86 2.19
C HIS A 5 -13.77 10.20 3.46
N LYS A 6 -13.15 9.03 3.34
CA LYS A 6 -12.65 8.24 4.47
C LYS A 6 -11.14 8.02 4.31
N VAL A 7 -10.38 8.33 5.36
CA VAL A 7 -8.96 8.00 5.47
C VAL A 7 -8.82 6.86 6.48
N ILE A 8 -8.12 5.80 6.10
CA ILE A 8 -7.85 4.63 6.95
C ILE A 8 -6.35 4.61 7.22
N ILE A 9 -5.95 4.60 8.49
CA ILE A 9 -4.56 4.45 8.90
C ILE A 9 -4.34 2.96 9.23
N GLY A 10 -3.64 2.25 8.34
CA GLY A 10 -3.46 0.80 8.45
C GLY A 10 -2.49 0.26 7.40
N ASN A 11 -2.31 -1.06 7.39
CA ASN A 11 -1.46 -1.76 6.42
C ASN A 11 -2.28 -2.09 5.17
N SER A 12 -1.83 -1.67 3.98
CA SER A 12 -2.55 -1.90 2.71
C SER A 12 -2.75 -3.38 2.34
N ARG A 13 -2.02 -4.30 2.97
CA ARG A 13 -2.25 -5.75 2.84
C ARG A 13 -3.53 -6.23 3.52
N ASN A 14 -4.16 -5.39 4.34
CA ASN A 14 -5.43 -5.68 4.99
C ASN A 14 -6.41 -4.52 4.78
N MET A 15 -7.46 -4.76 3.98
CA MET A 15 -8.49 -3.77 3.66
C MET A 15 -9.88 -4.20 4.16
N ALA A 16 -9.96 -4.77 5.37
CA ALA A 16 -11.20 -5.31 5.95
C ALA A 16 -12.35 -4.29 6.05
N GLU A 17 -12.06 -2.99 6.00
CA GLU A 17 -13.05 -1.92 6.02
C GLU A 17 -13.77 -1.71 4.68
N LEU A 18 -13.29 -2.34 3.60
CA LEU A 18 -13.88 -2.26 2.27
C LEU A 18 -14.60 -3.58 1.92
N LYS A 19 -15.69 -3.46 1.17
CA LYS A 19 -16.40 -4.63 0.66
C LYS A 19 -15.72 -5.10 -0.63
N ASN A 20 -15.76 -6.41 -0.88
CA ASN A 20 -15.31 -6.96 -2.15
C ASN A 20 -16.06 -6.31 -3.32
N ASN A 21 -15.35 -6.06 -4.42
CA ASN A 21 -15.89 -5.49 -5.67
C ASN A 21 -16.58 -4.11 -5.50
N SER A 22 -16.23 -3.32 -4.48
CA SER A 22 -16.83 -1.99 -4.25
C SER A 22 -16.00 -0.82 -4.78
N VAL A 23 -14.81 -1.07 -5.33
CA VAL A 23 -13.88 -0.03 -5.80
C VAL A 23 -13.90 0.01 -7.32
N HIS A 24 -14.10 1.19 -7.88
CA HIS A 24 -14.20 1.39 -9.33
C HIS A 24 -12.85 1.77 -9.97
N LEU A 25 -11.97 2.43 -9.22
CA LEU A 25 -10.69 2.94 -9.69
C LEU A 25 -9.69 2.96 -8.53
N VAL A 26 -8.47 2.49 -8.79
CA VAL A 26 -7.33 2.59 -7.88
C VAL A 26 -6.27 3.45 -8.56
N ILE A 27 -5.82 4.49 -7.86
CA ILE A 27 -4.65 5.30 -8.25
C ILE A 27 -3.68 5.23 -7.09
N THR A 28 -2.46 4.77 -7.36
CA THR A 28 -1.45 4.62 -6.32
C THR A 28 -0.04 4.76 -6.89
N SER A 29 0.90 5.07 -6.00
CA SER A 29 2.34 4.93 -6.23
C SER A 29 2.86 4.05 -5.09
N PRO A 30 3.49 2.90 -5.38
CA PRO A 30 4.02 2.05 -4.31
C PRO A 30 5.07 2.81 -3.50
N PRO A 31 5.29 2.43 -2.22
CA PRO A 31 6.42 2.94 -1.46
C PRO A 31 7.68 2.70 -2.28
N TYR A 32 8.52 3.71 -2.42
CA TYR A 32 9.72 3.55 -3.23
C TYR A 32 10.58 2.41 -2.67
N TRP A 33 11.26 1.70 -3.58
CA TRP A 33 12.34 0.77 -3.22
C TRP A 33 13.53 1.58 -2.63
N GLN A 34 14.77 1.20 -2.92
CA GLN A 34 16.01 1.82 -2.39
C GLN A 34 16.13 3.34 -2.57
N LEU A 35 15.24 4.00 -3.32
CA LEU A 35 15.27 5.45 -3.54
C LEU A 35 14.96 6.28 -2.28
N LYS A 36 14.14 5.78 -1.36
CA LYS A 36 13.69 6.58 -0.20
C LYS A 36 13.58 5.77 1.09
N ASP A 37 14.19 6.31 2.15
CA ASP A 37 13.95 5.91 3.53
C ASP A 37 12.78 6.73 4.11
N TYR A 38 11.75 6.05 4.58
CA TYR A 38 10.57 6.65 5.23
C TYR A 38 10.67 6.60 6.76
N GLY A 39 11.78 6.12 7.33
CA GLY A 39 12.08 6.13 8.76
C GLY A 39 11.24 5.16 9.58
N SER A 40 10.72 4.09 8.97
CA SER A 40 9.91 3.07 9.63
C SER A 40 10.56 1.69 9.49
N SER A 41 10.64 0.94 10.58
CA SER A 41 11.07 -0.46 10.56
C SER A 41 10.15 -1.37 9.74
N ASP A 42 8.90 -0.95 9.55
CA ASP A 42 7.89 -1.69 8.82
C ASP A 42 7.82 -1.30 7.33
N GLN A 43 8.69 -0.37 6.89
CA GLN A 43 8.83 -0.05 5.49
C GLN A 43 9.32 -1.28 4.71
N ILE A 44 8.71 -1.52 3.54
CA ILE A 44 9.25 -2.45 2.56
C ILE A 44 10.18 -1.75 1.57
N GLY A 45 11.14 -2.50 1.05
CA GLY A 45 11.94 -2.11 -0.09
C GLY A 45 13.26 -1.41 0.26
N PHE A 46 13.32 -0.62 1.33
CA PHE A 46 14.59 -0.02 1.75
C PHE A 46 15.49 -1.08 2.38
N ASN A 47 16.72 -1.23 1.89
CA ASN A 47 17.65 -2.32 2.25
C ASN A 47 17.13 -3.76 2.00
N ASP A 48 15.99 -3.93 1.33
CA ASP A 48 15.48 -5.24 0.92
C ASP A 48 16.05 -5.70 -0.43
N SER A 49 16.07 -7.02 -0.63
CA SER A 49 16.24 -7.58 -1.96
C SER A 49 15.10 -7.16 -2.88
N TYR A 50 15.39 -7.06 -4.18
CA TYR A 50 14.37 -6.77 -5.19
C TYR A 50 13.20 -7.77 -5.11
N GLU A 51 13.50 -9.06 -4.94
CA GLU A 51 12.49 -10.12 -4.83
C GLU A 51 11.58 -9.92 -3.60
N ASN A 52 12.14 -9.61 -2.43
CA ASN A 52 11.35 -9.33 -1.23
C ASN A 52 10.42 -8.13 -1.43
N TYR A 53 10.92 -7.07 -2.08
CA TYR A 53 10.11 -5.90 -2.40
C TYR A 53 8.93 -6.25 -3.31
N ILE A 54 9.18 -6.96 -4.42
CA ILE A 54 8.12 -7.38 -5.36
C ILE A 54 7.12 -8.34 -4.69
N ASN A 55 7.59 -9.29 -3.89
CA ASN A 55 6.70 -10.20 -3.16
C ASN A 55 5.75 -9.45 -2.22
N ASN A 56 6.24 -8.41 -1.54
CA ASN A 56 5.39 -7.59 -0.68
C ASN A 56 4.36 -6.77 -1.45
N LEU A 57 4.68 -6.29 -2.65
CA LEU A 57 3.74 -5.55 -3.50
C LEU A 57 2.62 -6.47 -4.02
N ASN A 58 2.95 -7.71 -4.40
CA ASN A 58 1.99 -8.71 -4.87
C ASN A 58 0.97 -9.15 -3.80
N LEU A 59 1.17 -8.81 -2.52
CA LEU A 59 0.17 -9.03 -1.47
C LEU A 59 -0.94 -7.97 -1.47
N VAL A 60 -0.75 -6.87 -2.20
CA VAL A 60 -1.67 -5.73 -2.26
C VAL A 60 -2.29 -5.59 -3.66
N TRP A 61 -1.57 -6.03 -4.69
CA TRP A 61 -1.95 -5.93 -6.10
C TRP A 61 -2.82 -7.10 -6.57
#